data_AF-A0A2Z6RWF1-F1
#
_entry.id   AF-A0A2Z6RWF1-F1
#
_cell.length_a   1.000
_cell.length_b   1.000
_cell.length_c   1.000
_cell.angle_alpha   90.00
_cell.angle_beta   90.00
_cell.angle_gamma   90.00
#
_symmetry.space_group_name_H-M   'P 1'
#
loop_
_entity.id
_entity.type
_entity.pdbx_description
1 polymer ?
#
loop_
_entity_poly.entity_id
_entity_poly.type
_entity_poly.pdbx_seq_one_letter_code
_entity_poly.pdbx_strand_id
1 'polypeptide(L)'
;MVIMDYANKGSLRRNLTKIIKSNWKQRLYMLYKIISGLNEIHSQNLIHCDIHSGNILCHNNKNDNEKEDNNEEEEYDDDNEKENNEEKEENNNEEKEDEEEEYNYEYDDDEEEINYEKEENDKIYISDLGLCKPSKSSKKVIYGVIPFMAPEVLRGKPPDSAYDIYSFSMIMWEFTSGATPFNNKAHDFQLALSICEGERPKIVENTPQCYVDLMKKCWNEDPSKRPSAKEVKNIIENWIFRPYKNKINEELKSNIMEFINAPIEYNNDIIESHQQVYYTSRSHDFTSDDLNESLRSKYMGQVDDMESLVVIF
;
A
#
# COMPACT_ATOMS: atom_id res chain seq x y z
N MET A 1 -18.99 -0.98 20.22
CA MET A 1 -18.90 -1.85 19.02
C MET A 1 -18.92 -0.93 17.82
N VAL A 2 -17.90 -1.00 16.96
CA VAL A 2 -17.87 -0.27 15.69
C VAL A 2 -18.29 -1.27 14.61
N ILE A 3 -19.25 -0.90 13.76
CA ILE A 3 -19.69 -1.70 12.61
C ILE A 3 -18.98 -1.14 11.38
N MET A 4 -18.33 -2.01 10.61
CA MET A 4 -17.55 -1.64 9.42
C MET A 4 -17.78 -2.69 8.32
N ASP A 5 -17.53 -2.30 7.07
CA ASP A 5 -17.61 -3.21 5.93
C ASP A 5 -16.64 -4.38 6.06
N TYR A 6 -17.06 -5.54 5.53
CA TYR A 6 -16.29 -6.77 5.63
C TYR A 6 -15.27 -6.89 4.48
N ALA A 7 -13.98 -6.94 4.82
CA ALA A 7 -12.91 -7.21 3.86
C ALA A 7 -12.62 -8.72 3.74
N ASN A 8 -13.13 -9.34 2.67
CA ASN A 8 -13.19 -10.81 2.56
C ASN A 8 -11.83 -11.52 2.34
N LYS A 9 -10.75 -10.80 2.02
CA LYS A 9 -9.39 -11.35 1.93
C LYS A 9 -8.55 -11.07 3.18
N GLY A 10 -9.11 -10.41 4.20
CA GLY A 10 -8.41 -10.08 5.44
C GLY A 10 -7.29 -9.05 5.21
N SER A 11 -6.26 -9.07 6.07
CA SER A 11 -5.17 -8.09 5.99
C SER A 11 -4.15 -8.40 4.89
N LEU A 12 -3.48 -7.37 4.37
CA LEU A 12 -2.38 -7.45 3.41
C LEU A 12 -1.28 -8.41 3.91
N ARG A 13 -0.94 -8.34 5.20
CA ARG A 13 0.04 -9.23 5.86
C ARG A 13 -0.24 -10.72 5.63
N ARG A 14 -1.51 -11.14 5.64
CA ARG A 14 -1.91 -12.54 5.41
C ARG A 14 -1.79 -12.96 3.95
N ASN A 15 -1.64 -12.01 3.04
CA ASN A 15 -1.60 -12.20 1.61
C ASN A 15 -0.20 -11.97 1.00
N LEU A 16 0.83 -11.62 1.79
CA LEU A 16 2.17 -11.34 1.28
C LEU A 16 2.74 -12.46 0.39
N THR A 17 2.56 -13.73 0.79
CA THR A 17 3.03 -14.89 0.02
C THR A 17 2.35 -15.06 -1.34
N LYS A 18 1.13 -14.51 -1.51
CA LYS A 18 0.45 -14.45 -2.81
C LYS A 18 0.91 -13.23 -3.62
N ILE A 19 1.06 -12.08 -2.96
CA ILE A 19 1.47 -10.82 -3.59
C ILE A 19 2.86 -10.94 -4.22
N ILE A 20 3.82 -11.57 -3.56
CA ILE A 20 5.16 -11.77 -4.12
C ILE A 20 5.21 -12.77 -5.28
N LYS A 21 4.13 -13.52 -5.52
CA LYS A 21 4.01 -14.37 -6.72
C LYS A 21 3.39 -13.61 -7.88
N SER A 22 2.81 -12.43 -7.63
CA SER A 22 2.27 -11.60 -8.70
C SER A 22 3.38 -10.85 -9.44
N ASN A 23 3.05 -10.41 -10.66
CA ASN A 23 3.89 -9.52 -11.43
C ASN A 23 4.03 -8.13 -10.76
N TRP A 24 5.00 -7.35 -11.20
CA TRP A 24 5.27 -6.00 -10.67
C TRP A 24 4.11 -5.02 -10.91
N LYS A 25 3.39 -5.14 -12.03
CA LYS A 25 2.24 -4.27 -12.32
C LYS A 25 1.17 -4.37 -11.22
N GLN A 26 0.82 -5.60 -10.80
CA GLN A 26 -0.14 -5.82 -9.72
C GLN A 26 0.39 -5.31 -8.38
N ARG A 27 1.67 -5.56 -8.05
CA ARG A 27 2.31 -5.04 -6.83
C ARG A 27 2.26 -3.51 -6.76
N LEU A 28 2.63 -2.85 -7.86
CA LEU A 28 2.61 -1.40 -7.97
C LEU A 28 1.18 -0.87 -7.86
N TYR A 29 0.21 -1.51 -8.49
CA TYR A 29 -1.20 -1.11 -8.38
C TYR A 29 -1.72 -1.16 -6.94
N MET A 30 -1.38 -2.22 -6.20
CA MET A 30 -1.72 -2.33 -4.79
C MET A 30 -1.08 -1.21 -3.96
N LEU A 31 0.21 -0.94 -4.17
CA LEU A 31 0.91 0.16 -3.50
C LEU A 31 0.33 1.53 -3.86
N TYR A 32 -0.06 1.74 -5.12
CA TYR A 32 -0.75 2.94 -5.59
C TYR A 32 -2.07 3.17 -4.84
N LYS A 33 -2.87 2.12 -4.62
CA LYS A 33 -4.10 2.23 -3.82
C LYS A 33 -3.82 2.61 -2.37
N ILE A 34 -2.82 1.97 -1.74
CA ILE A 34 -2.43 2.28 -0.35
C ILE A 34 -1.99 3.74 -0.24
N ILE A 35 -1.06 4.20 -1.08
CA ILE A 35 -0.56 5.58 -0.99
C ILE A 35 -1.61 6.61 -1.39
N SER A 36 -2.56 6.25 -2.26
CA SER A 36 -3.70 7.12 -2.59
C SER A 36 -4.59 7.35 -1.38
N GLY A 37 -4.97 6.28 -0.67
CA GLY A 37 -5.73 6.39 0.58
C GLY A 37 -4.97 7.18 1.66
N LEU A 38 -3.65 6.97 1.77
CA LEU A 38 -2.84 7.71 2.73
C LEU A 38 -2.76 9.21 2.37
N ASN A 39 -2.64 9.53 1.08
CA ASN A 39 -2.69 10.90 0.58
C ASN A 39 -4.04 11.57 0.88
N GLU A 40 -5.15 10.83 0.81
CA GLU A 40 -6.47 11.34 1.20
C GLU A 40 -6.53 11.67 2.69
N ILE A 41 -6.04 10.76 3.56
CA ILE A 41 -5.94 11.00 5.00
C ILE A 41 -5.10 12.27 5.28
N HIS A 42 -3.92 12.39 4.67
CA HIS A 42 -3.03 13.54 4.83
C HIS A 42 -3.66 14.85 4.32
N SER A 43 -4.44 14.80 3.24
CA SER A 43 -5.16 15.97 2.70
C SER A 43 -6.20 16.54 3.67
N GLN A 44 -6.68 15.72 4.60
CA GLN A 44 -7.59 16.14 5.68
C GLN A 44 -6.85 16.64 6.92
N ASN A 45 -5.52 16.83 6.84
CA ASN A 45 -4.64 17.17 7.96
C ASN A 45 -4.64 16.13 9.10
N LEU A 46 -4.92 14.86 8.76
CA LEU A 46 -4.83 13.72 9.66
C LEU A 46 -3.53 12.95 9.41
N ILE A 47 -3.04 12.28 10.46
CA ILE A 47 -1.90 11.38 10.40
C ILE A 47 -2.38 10.04 10.94
N HIS A 48 -2.17 8.95 10.20
CA HIS A 48 -2.66 7.63 10.58
C HIS A 48 -2.01 7.11 11.86
N CYS A 49 -0.70 7.32 12.01
CA CYS A 49 0.11 6.96 13.18
C CYS A 49 0.31 5.45 13.44
N ASP A 50 -0.20 4.56 12.58
CA ASP A 50 -0.10 3.11 12.76
C ASP A 50 -0.23 2.34 11.43
N ILE A 51 0.45 2.83 10.40
CA ILE A 51 0.48 2.18 9.09
C ILE A 51 1.36 0.93 9.18
N HIS A 52 0.77 -0.22 8.91
CA HIS A 52 1.48 -1.49 8.70
C HIS A 52 0.58 -2.46 7.93
N SER A 53 1.12 -3.53 7.36
CA SER A 53 0.37 -4.52 6.58
C SER A 53 -0.75 -5.26 7.33
N GLY A 54 -0.81 -5.12 8.66
CA GLY A 54 -1.91 -5.60 9.48
C GLY A 54 -3.16 -4.71 9.41
N ASN A 55 -2.97 -3.41 9.19
CA ASN A 55 -4.03 -2.40 9.12
C ASN A 55 -4.41 -2.05 7.67
N ILE A 56 -3.82 -2.73 6.69
CA ILE A 56 -4.24 -2.69 5.29
C ILE A 56 -5.13 -3.90 5.02
N LEU A 57 -6.37 -3.69 4.58
CA LEU A 57 -7.34 -4.73 4.30
C LEU A 57 -7.51 -4.93 2.79
N CYS A 58 -7.62 -6.18 2.36
CA CYS A 58 -7.85 -6.59 0.98
C CYS A 58 -9.26 -7.15 0.84
N HIS A 59 -9.93 -6.82 -0.26
CA HIS A 59 -11.28 -7.30 -0.57
C HIS A 59 -11.39 -7.64 -2.06
N ASN A 60 -11.91 -8.81 -2.38
CA ASN A 60 -12.16 -9.27 -3.75
C ASN A 60 -13.65 -9.15 -4.11
N ASN A 61 -13.99 -8.38 -5.13
CA ASN A 61 -15.38 -8.19 -5.57
C ASN A 61 -16.00 -9.45 -6.19
N LYS A 62 -15.21 -10.44 -6.64
CA LYS A 62 -15.76 -11.65 -7.29
C LYS A 62 -16.73 -12.42 -6.38
N ASN A 63 -16.47 -12.43 -5.07
CA ASN A 63 -17.31 -13.13 -4.10
C ASN A 63 -18.62 -12.40 -3.76
N ASP A 64 -18.76 -11.14 -4.17
CA ASP A 64 -19.98 -10.36 -3.94
C ASP A 64 -20.96 -10.55 -5.11
N ASN A 65 -20.44 -10.61 -6.35
CA ASN A 65 -21.25 -10.92 -7.53
C ASN A 65 -21.82 -12.35 -7.48
N GLU A 66 -21.08 -13.33 -6.93
CA GLU A 66 -21.60 -14.69 -6.71
C GLU A 66 -22.72 -14.76 -5.65
N LYS A 67 -22.91 -13.72 -4.83
CA LYS A 67 -24.00 -13.67 -3.83
C LYS A 67 -25.24 -12.95 -4.34
N GLU A 68 -25.09 -12.06 -5.32
CA GLU A 68 -26.22 -11.40 -5.97
C GLU A 68 -26.95 -12.35 -6.94
N ASP A 69 -26.21 -13.23 -7.63
CA ASP A 69 -26.80 -14.22 -8.55
C ASP A 69 -27.52 -15.40 -7.86
N ASN A 70 -27.42 -15.53 -6.53
CA ASN A 70 -28.04 -16.63 -5.76
C ASN A 70 -29.36 -16.23 -5.06
N ASN A 71 -29.95 -15.08 -5.40
CA ASN A 71 -31.18 -14.56 -4.78
C ASN A 71 -32.35 -14.37 -5.75
N GLU A 72 -32.42 -15.10 -6.87
CA GLU A 72 -33.63 -15.14 -7.71
C GLU A 72 -33.90 -16.57 -8.23
N GLU A 73 -34.31 -17.46 -7.34
CA GLU A 73 -35.19 -18.58 -7.70
C GLU A 73 -36.31 -18.65 -6.64
N GLU A 74 -37.24 -17.67 -6.69
CA GLU A 74 -38.57 -17.90 -6.15
C GLU A 74 -39.35 -18.75 -7.19
N GLU A 75 -39.57 -20.00 -6.79
CA GLU A 75 -40.35 -21.02 -7.47
C GLU A 75 -41.80 -20.51 -7.65
N TYR A 76 -42.18 -20.17 -8.89
CA TYR A 76 -43.58 -19.91 -9.24
C TYR A 76 -44.26 -21.25 -9.58
N ASP A 77 -45.16 -21.68 -8.70
CA ASP A 77 -46.12 -22.76 -8.95
C ASP A 77 -47.05 -22.38 -10.10
N ASP A 78 -47.02 -23.16 -11.19
CA ASP A 78 -47.93 -23.08 -12.33
C ASP A 78 -49.14 -23.98 -12.07
N ASP A 79 -50.29 -23.39 -11.79
CA ASP A 79 -51.58 -24.06 -11.94
C ASP A 79 -52.70 -23.08 -12.34
N ASN A 80 -53.05 -23.13 -13.63
CA ASN A 80 -54.36 -22.99 -14.24
C ASN A 80 -55.35 -21.92 -13.69
N GLU A 81 -55.73 -20.95 -14.53
CA GLU A 81 -57.09 -20.95 -15.13
C GLU A 81 -57.29 -19.90 -16.24
N LYS A 82 -58.04 -20.37 -17.24
CA LYS A 82 -58.63 -19.73 -18.42
C LYS A 82 -59.29 -18.37 -18.14
N GLU A 83 -59.23 -17.43 -19.10
CA GLU A 83 -60.32 -17.08 -20.05
C GLU A 83 -60.06 -15.73 -20.75
N ASN A 84 -60.33 -15.72 -22.06
CA ASN A 84 -60.67 -14.63 -22.99
C ASN A 84 -60.64 -13.17 -22.51
N ASN A 85 -60.00 -12.29 -23.30
CA ASN A 85 -60.74 -11.36 -24.17
C ASN A 85 -59.83 -10.62 -25.15
N GLU A 86 -60.36 -10.48 -26.36
CA GLU A 86 -59.91 -9.67 -27.48
C GLU A 86 -59.92 -8.18 -27.10
N GLU A 87 -58.95 -7.39 -27.60
CA GLU A 87 -59.24 -6.28 -28.51
C GLU A 87 -57.96 -5.59 -28.99
N LYS A 88 -58.07 -5.09 -30.22
CA LYS A 88 -57.06 -4.45 -31.07
C LYS A 88 -56.88 -2.99 -30.64
N GLU A 89 -55.72 -2.40 -30.95
CA GLU A 89 -55.69 -1.20 -31.79
C GLU A 89 -54.26 -0.84 -32.21
N GLU A 90 -54.09 -0.79 -33.54
CA GLU A 90 -52.99 -0.15 -34.26
C GLU A 90 -53.03 1.36 -33.98
N ASN A 91 -51.87 2.04 -34.00
CA ASN A 91 -51.70 3.18 -34.92
C ASN A 91 -50.26 3.69 -35.01
N ASN A 92 -49.96 4.04 -36.26
CA ASN A 92 -48.74 4.54 -36.87
C ASN A 92 -48.27 5.91 -36.35
N ASN A 93 -46.99 6.20 -36.63
CA ASN A 93 -46.43 7.42 -37.23
C ASN A 93 -45.00 7.64 -36.71
N GLU A 94 -44.01 8.13 -37.43
CA GLU A 94 -43.80 8.57 -38.81
C GLU A 94 -42.28 8.76 -38.93
N GLU A 95 -41.80 8.63 -40.16
CA GLU A 95 -40.41 8.78 -40.61
C GLU A 95 -39.75 10.10 -40.16
N LYS A 96 -38.45 10.04 -39.85
CA LYS A 96 -37.48 11.07 -40.28
C LYS A 96 -36.14 10.42 -40.61
N GLU A 97 -35.86 10.42 -41.91
CA GLU A 97 -34.54 10.27 -42.51
C GLU A 97 -33.68 11.46 -42.11
N ASP A 98 -32.50 11.22 -41.54
CA ASP A 98 -31.37 12.15 -41.58
C ASP A 98 -30.14 11.32 -41.98
N GLU A 99 -29.58 11.67 -43.14
CA GLU A 99 -28.35 11.12 -43.70
C GLU A 99 -27.16 11.53 -42.83
N GLU A 100 -26.57 10.60 -42.06
CA GLU A 100 -25.23 10.77 -41.50
C GLU A 100 -24.22 10.01 -42.37
N GLU A 101 -23.30 10.76 -42.98
CA GLU A 101 -22.17 10.26 -43.76
C GLU A 101 -21.31 9.32 -42.90
N GLU A 102 -21.34 8.03 -43.22
CA GLU A 102 -20.52 6.98 -42.62
C GLU A 102 -19.06 7.14 -43.06
N TYR A 103 -18.23 7.75 -42.21
CA TYR A 103 -16.78 7.69 -42.34
C TYR A 103 -16.29 6.29 -41.98
N ASN A 104 -16.22 5.39 -42.96
CA ASN A 104 -15.54 4.11 -42.85
C ASN A 104 -14.03 4.34 -42.59
N TYR A 105 -13.63 4.27 -41.33
CA TYR A 105 -12.24 3.96 -40.98
C TYR A 105 -12.11 2.44 -41.08
N GLU A 106 -11.41 1.96 -42.10
CA GLU A 106 -10.87 0.59 -42.10
C GLU A 106 -10.01 0.45 -40.85
N TYR A 107 -10.51 -0.34 -39.89
CA TYR A 107 -9.69 -0.86 -38.80
C TYR A 107 -8.81 -1.94 -39.42
N ASP A 108 -7.50 -1.71 -39.43
CA ASP A 108 -6.53 -2.77 -39.67
C ASP A 108 -6.69 -3.80 -38.54
N ASP A 109 -7.34 -4.92 -38.88
CA ASP A 109 -7.77 -6.03 -38.03
C ASP A 109 -6.60 -6.94 -37.58
N ASP A 110 -5.44 -6.32 -37.29
CA ASP A 110 -4.29 -6.97 -36.64
C ASP A 110 -4.16 -6.46 -35.20
N GLU A 111 -5.28 -6.40 -34.47
CA GLU A 111 -5.20 -6.51 -33.01
C GLU A 111 -4.80 -7.96 -32.70
N GLU A 112 -3.49 -8.19 -32.54
CA GLU A 112 -3.04 -9.29 -31.69
C GLU A 112 -3.79 -9.12 -30.37
N GLU A 113 -4.77 -10.00 -30.16
CA GLU A 113 -5.57 -10.11 -28.96
C GLU A 113 -4.60 -10.41 -27.80
N ILE A 114 -4.02 -9.35 -27.23
CA ILE A 114 -3.25 -9.44 -26.01
C ILE A 114 -4.27 -9.90 -24.97
N ASN A 115 -4.22 -11.20 -24.67
CA ASN A 115 -4.99 -11.81 -23.59
C ASN A 115 -4.84 -10.95 -22.33
N TYR A 116 -5.82 -10.09 -22.07
CA TYR A 116 -5.95 -9.37 -20.82
C TYR A 116 -6.31 -10.44 -19.77
N GLU A 117 -5.29 -11.11 -19.21
CA GLU A 117 -5.47 -11.88 -17.99
C GLU A 117 -6.24 -11.00 -17.01
N LYS A 118 -7.45 -11.45 -16.65
CA LYS A 118 -8.43 -10.70 -15.87
C LYS A 118 -7.79 -10.33 -14.52
N GLU A 119 -7.18 -9.14 -14.46
CA GLU A 119 -6.42 -8.67 -13.30
C GLU A 119 -7.29 -8.81 -12.04
N GLU A 120 -6.73 -9.43 -11.00
CA GLU A 120 -7.39 -9.57 -9.71
C GLU A 120 -7.50 -8.17 -9.08
N ASN A 121 -8.59 -7.46 -9.39
CA ASN A 121 -8.88 -6.12 -8.91
C ASN A 121 -9.34 -6.14 -7.45
N ASP A 122 -8.45 -6.57 -6.57
CA ASP A 122 -8.66 -6.47 -5.14
C ASP A 122 -8.75 -4.99 -4.74
N LYS A 123 -9.86 -4.63 -4.09
CA LYS A 123 -9.98 -3.36 -3.39
C LYS A 123 -9.07 -3.39 -2.17
N ILE A 124 -8.43 -2.25 -1.91
CA ILE A 124 -7.54 -2.07 -0.76
C ILE A 124 -8.07 -0.94 0.10
N TYR A 125 -8.15 -1.19 1.40
CA TYR A 125 -8.62 -0.23 2.39
C TYR A 125 -7.59 -0.04 3.49
N ILE A 126 -7.38 1.20 3.89
CA ILE A 126 -6.66 1.52 5.12
C ILE A 126 -7.66 1.48 6.27
N SER A 127 -7.33 0.75 7.34
CA SER A 127 -8.19 0.53 8.49
C SER A 127 -7.49 0.93 9.79
N ASP A 128 -8.22 0.86 10.91
CA ASP A 128 -7.73 1.26 12.24
C ASP A 128 -7.30 2.73 12.34
N LEU A 129 -8.23 3.61 11.97
CA LEU A 129 -8.09 5.06 12.17
C LEU A 129 -8.23 5.47 13.64
N GLY A 130 -8.31 4.53 14.60
CA GLY A 130 -8.48 4.82 16.03
C GLY A 130 -7.32 5.56 16.67
N LEU A 131 -6.14 5.53 16.02
CA LEU A 131 -4.96 6.30 16.40
C LEU A 131 -4.72 7.53 15.55
N CYS A 132 -5.61 7.82 14.59
CA CYS A 132 -5.51 9.04 13.81
C CYS A 132 -5.56 10.24 14.74
N LYS A 133 -4.55 11.10 14.64
CA LYS A 133 -4.42 12.27 15.50
C LYS A 133 -4.21 13.53 14.65
N PRO A 134 -4.73 14.68 15.09
CA PRO A 134 -4.21 15.94 14.61
C PRO A 134 -2.71 16.04 14.96
N SER A 135 -1.96 16.79 14.17
CA SER A 135 -0.48 16.88 14.13
C SER A 135 0.28 17.13 15.45
N LYS A 136 -0.35 17.15 16.62
CA LYS A 136 0.28 17.49 17.91
C LYS A 136 -0.24 16.61 19.05
N SER A 137 0.50 15.56 19.40
CA SER A 137 0.29 14.77 20.62
C SER A 137 1.62 14.34 21.22
N SER A 138 1.87 14.70 22.48
CA SER A 138 3.11 14.45 23.23
C SER A 138 2.97 13.29 24.22
N LYS A 139 2.91 12.04 23.75
CA LYS A 139 3.04 10.88 24.65
C LYS A 139 4.44 10.29 24.51
N LYS A 140 5.12 10.10 25.64
CA LYS A 140 6.43 9.43 25.74
C LYS A 140 6.35 7.89 25.61
N VAL A 141 5.14 7.35 25.69
CA VAL A 141 4.88 5.92 25.56
C VAL A 141 5.03 5.54 24.09
N ILE A 142 5.90 4.57 23.82
CA ILE A 142 6.08 3.99 22.49
C ILE A 142 4.94 2.99 22.28
N TYR A 143 4.10 3.29 21.30
CA TYR A 143 2.98 2.45 20.89
C TYR A 143 3.04 2.23 19.38
N GLY A 144 2.95 0.97 18.96
CA GLY A 144 2.95 0.57 17.55
C GLY A 144 3.75 -0.71 17.31
N VAL A 145 4.03 -1.00 16.04
CA VAL A 145 4.87 -2.13 15.62
C VAL A 145 6.27 -1.61 15.27
N ILE A 146 7.28 -1.89 16.12
CA ILE A 146 8.62 -1.28 16.06
C ILE A 146 9.21 -1.17 14.63
N PRO A 147 9.23 -2.22 13.80
CA PRO A 147 9.72 -2.12 12.42
C PRO A 147 9.11 -1.00 11.57
N PHE A 148 7.85 -0.64 11.81
CA PHE A 148 7.10 0.38 11.06
C PHE A 148 7.22 1.77 11.70
N MET A 149 7.81 1.89 12.89
CA MET A 149 7.93 3.16 13.60
C MET A 149 9.15 3.94 13.14
N ALA A 150 8.94 5.16 12.67
CA ALA A 150 10.04 6.04 12.29
C ALA A 150 10.94 6.42 13.49
N PRO A 151 12.25 6.60 13.26
CA PRO A 151 13.23 6.80 14.34
C PRO A 151 12.96 8.06 15.17
N GLU A 152 12.45 9.14 14.58
CA GLU A 152 12.08 10.34 15.31
C GLU A 152 10.93 10.12 16.30
N VAL A 153 9.97 9.26 15.95
CA VAL A 153 8.83 8.92 16.81
C VAL A 153 9.25 7.96 17.91
N LEU A 154 10.13 7.00 17.62
CA LEU A 154 10.78 6.16 18.64
C LEU A 154 11.56 7.02 19.65
N ARG A 155 12.23 8.09 19.19
CA ARG A 155 12.90 9.08 20.04
C ARG A 155 11.96 10.06 20.74
N GLY A 156 10.64 9.89 20.60
CA GLY A 156 9.62 10.66 21.33
C GLY A 156 9.21 11.98 20.68
N LYS A 157 9.62 12.26 19.44
CA LYS A 157 9.05 13.39 18.69
C LYS A 157 7.60 13.07 18.31
N PRO A 158 6.67 14.05 18.38
CA PRO A 158 5.31 13.84 17.89
C PRO A 158 5.32 13.42 16.42
N PRO A 159 4.47 12.46 16.00
CA PRO A 159 4.38 12.07 14.61
C PRO A 159 3.85 13.23 13.76
N ASP A 160 4.39 13.36 12.56
CA ASP A 160 3.86 14.16 11.46
C ASP A 160 3.49 13.24 10.27
N SER A 161 3.07 13.80 9.14
CA SER A 161 2.74 13.00 7.95
C SER A 161 3.94 12.20 7.41
N ALA A 162 5.17 12.64 7.66
CA ALA A 162 6.37 11.96 7.20
C ALA A 162 6.64 10.65 7.99
N TYR A 163 6.07 10.50 9.19
CA TYR A 163 6.03 9.23 9.91
C TYR A 163 5.29 8.16 9.10
N ASP A 164 4.08 8.46 8.60
CA ASP A 164 3.31 7.48 7.83
C ASP A 164 4.03 7.10 6.52
N ILE A 165 4.82 8.02 5.93
CA ILE A 165 5.64 7.74 4.73
C ILE A 165 6.79 6.76 5.05
N TYR A 166 7.42 6.90 6.22
CA TYR A 166 8.37 5.91 6.71
C TYR A 166 7.68 4.55 6.86
N SER A 167 6.52 4.50 7.51
CA SER A 167 5.79 3.26 7.69
C SER A 167 5.36 2.62 6.35
N PHE A 168 4.95 3.44 5.37
CA PHE A 168 4.64 2.98 4.01
C PHE A 168 5.85 2.33 3.31
N SER A 169 7.06 2.84 3.53
CA SER A 169 8.27 2.23 2.97
C SER A 169 8.54 0.81 3.51
N MET A 170 8.10 0.51 4.73
CA MET A 170 8.20 -0.83 5.29
C MET A 170 7.23 -1.78 4.62
N ILE A 171 6.04 -1.30 4.25
CA ILE A 171 5.12 -2.03 3.39
C ILE A 171 5.75 -2.22 2.00
N MET A 172 6.39 -1.20 1.42
CA MET A 172 7.13 -1.37 0.15
C MET A 172 8.16 -2.50 0.26
N TRP A 173 8.91 -2.56 1.37
CA TRP A 173 9.85 -3.64 1.62
C TRP A 173 9.16 -5.01 1.68
N GLU A 174 8.01 -5.13 2.36
CA GLU A 174 7.22 -6.37 2.41
C GLU A 174 6.79 -6.86 1.01
N PHE A 175 6.51 -5.96 0.07
CA PHE A 175 6.19 -6.32 -1.33
C PHE A 175 7.37 -6.88 -2.12
N THR A 176 8.60 -6.68 -1.63
CA THR A 176 9.82 -7.23 -2.22
C THR A 176 10.23 -8.55 -1.56
N SER A 177 10.10 -8.65 -0.24
CA SER A 177 10.61 -9.78 0.55
C SER A 177 9.57 -10.86 0.85
N GLY A 178 8.27 -10.52 0.77
CA GLY A 178 7.18 -11.39 1.18
C GLY A 178 7.13 -11.66 2.69
N ALA A 179 7.95 -10.95 3.45
CA ALA A 179 8.11 -11.10 4.88
C ALA A 179 7.98 -9.74 5.56
N THR A 180 7.67 -9.76 6.85
CA THR A 180 7.63 -8.54 7.66
C THR A 180 9.04 -8.00 7.91
N PRO A 181 9.26 -6.67 7.96
CA PRO A 181 10.59 -6.12 8.16
C PRO A 181 11.18 -6.55 9.51
N PHE A 182 12.48 -6.86 9.52
CA PHE A 182 13.21 -7.37 10.68
C PHE A 182 12.65 -8.66 11.30
N ASN A 183 11.99 -9.51 10.50
CA ASN A 183 11.47 -10.81 10.97
C ASN A 183 12.51 -11.72 11.63
N ASN A 184 13.80 -11.52 11.34
CA ASN A 184 14.92 -12.28 11.89
C ASN A 184 15.42 -11.75 13.25
N LYS A 185 14.78 -10.72 13.83
CA LYS A 185 15.16 -10.11 15.11
C LYS A 185 13.97 -10.03 16.07
N ALA A 186 14.25 -9.96 17.37
CA ALA A 186 13.23 -9.62 18.35
C ALA A 186 12.71 -8.19 18.13
N HIS A 187 11.39 -7.99 18.28
CA HIS A 187 10.78 -6.66 18.24
C HIS A 187 10.81 -6.03 19.63
N ASP A 188 12.00 -5.62 20.06
CA ASP A 188 12.29 -5.14 21.42
C ASP A 188 13.09 -3.81 21.42
N PHE A 189 13.55 -3.42 22.61
CA PHE A 189 14.38 -2.23 22.83
C PHE A 189 15.62 -2.20 21.93
N GLN A 190 16.29 -3.33 21.70
CA GLN A 190 17.53 -3.38 20.92
C GLN A 190 17.26 -3.10 19.44
N LEU A 191 16.14 -3.62 18.91
CA LEU A 191 15.73 -3.29 17.55
C LEU A 191 15.37 -1.80 17.43
N ALA A 192 14.60 -1.27 18.37
CA ALA A 192 14.23 0.15 18.37
C ALA A 192 15.47 1.07 18.42
N LEU A 193 16.48 0.70 19.24
CA LEU A 193 17.76 1.39 19.30
C LEU A 193 18.49 1.32 17.95
N SER A 194 18.59 0.13 17.35
CA SER A 194 19.30 -0.07 16.08
C SER A 194 18.64 0.70 14.93
N ILE A 195 17.31 0.77 14.87
CA ILE A 195 16.57 1.61 13.91
C ILE A 195 16.92 3.09 14.10
N CYS A 196 16.98 3.56 15.35
CA CYS A 196 17.43 4.90 15.70
C CYS A 196 18.94 5.13 15.43
N GLU A 197 19.72 4.09 15.15
CA GLU A 197 21.12 4.22 14.71
C GLU A 197 21.25 4.17 13.17
N GLY A 198 20.11 4.07 12.47
CA GLY A 198 20.07 4.04 11.01
C GLY A 198 19.97 2.64 10.42
N GLU A 199 19.78 1.59 11.23
CA GLU A 199 19.54 0.24 10.69
C GLU A 199 18.26 0.23 9.84
N ARG A 200 18.32 -0.46 8.70
CA ARG A 200 17.20 -0.68 7.78
C ARG A 200 17.18 -2.14 7.32
N PRO A 201 16.02 -2.67 6.88
CA PRO A 201 15.94 -4.01 6.32
C PRO A 201 16.88 -4.21 5.12
N LYS A 202 17.42 -5.43 4.96
CA LYS A 202 18.29 -5.77 3.82
C LYS A 202 17.51 -5.64 2.52
N ILE A 203 18.08 -4.98 1.52
CA ILE A 203 17.48 -4.89 0.18
C ILE A 203 17.48 -6.28 -0.46
N VAL A 204 16.32 -6.71 -0.96
CA VAL A 204 16.16 -7.98 -1.66
C VAL A 204 16.81 -7.88 -3.04
N GLU A 205 17.64 -8.87 -3.37
CA GLU A 205 18.30 -8.96 -4.67
C GLU A 205 17.26 -8.95 -5.81
N ASN A 206 17.64 -8.41 -6.98
CA ASN A 206 16.77 -8.28 -8.15
C ASN A 206 15.54 -7.36 -7.98
N THR A 207 15.44 -6.60 -6.89
CA THR A 207 14.45 -5.52 -6.79
C THR A 207 14.81 -4.40 -7.78
N PRO A 208 13.86 -3.91 -8.61
CA PRO A 208 14.05 -2.75 -9.49
C PRO A 208 14.69 -1.57 -8.76
N GLN A 209 15.70 -0.94 -9.37
CA GLN A 209 16.48 0.11 -8.73
C GLN A 209 15.63 1.36 -8.47
N CYS A 210 14.79 1.76 -9.41
CA CYS A 210 13.86 2.88 -9.24
C CYS A 210 12.91 2.69 -8.04
N TYR A 211 12.51 1.44 -7.77
CA TYR A 211 11.73 1.08 -6.60
C TYR A 211 12.54 1.19 -5.31
N VAL A 212 13.78 0.65 -5.30
CA VAL A 212 14.72 0.77 -4.18
C VAL A 212 14.99 2.23 -3.85
N ASP A 213 15.16 3.08 -4.86
CA ASP A 213 15.44 4.50 -4.68
C ASP A 213 14.25 5.24 -4.06
N LEU A 214 13.03 4.96 -4.52
CA LEU A 214 11.82 5.53 -3.91
C LEU A 214 11.63 5.03 -2.48
N MET A 215 11.78 3.73 -2.23
CA MET A 215 11.69 3.13 -0.90
C MET A 215 12.71 3.78 0.05
N LYS A 216 13.95 3.99 -0.44
CA LYS A 216 15.00 4.66 0.34
C LYS A 216 14.73 6.12 0.64
N LYS A 217 14.10 6.85 -0.29
CA LYS A 217 13.62 8.21 -0.04
C LYS A 217 12.52 8.22 1.04
N CYS A 218 11.64 7.23 1.04
CA CYS A 218 10.54 7.14 2.00
C CYS A 218 11.00 6.81 3.44
N TRP A 219 12.04 5.99 3.63
CA TRP A 219 12.60 5.70 4.97
C TRP A 219 13.79 6.56 5.39
N ASN A 220 13.94 7.75 4.78
CA ASN A 220 15.06 8.65 5.10
C ASN A 220 15.11 8.93 6.61
N GLU A 221 16.31 8.98 7.17
CA GLU A 221 16.51 9.29 8.60
C GLU A 221 15.95 10.67 8.96
N ASP A 222 16.12 11.64 8.06
CA ASP A 222 15.57 12.98 8.19
C ASP A 222 14.13 13.01 7.63
N PRO A 223 13.10 13.24 8.47
CA PRO A 223 11.70 13.26 8.03
C PRO A 223 11.44 14.31 6.95
N SER A 224 12.18 15.44 6.96
CA SER A 224 12.00 16.52 6.00
C SER A 224 12.46 16.16 4.58
N LYS A 225 13.27 15.11 4.44
CA LYS A 225 13.75 14.59 3.15
C LYS A 225 12.84 13.51 2.58
N ARG A 226 11.83 13.08 3.33
CA ARG A 226 10.84 12.10 2.87
C ARG A 226 9.85 12.81 1.94
N PRO A 227 9.48 12.21 0.80
CA PRO A 227 8.45 12.75 -0.07
C PRO A 227 7.09 12.75 0.63
N SER A 228 6.20 13.66 0.23
CA SER A 228 4.79 13.61 0.62
C SER A 228 4.06 12.41 -0.01
N ALA A 229 2.93 12.01 0.59
CA ALA A 229 2.10 10.95 0.03
C ALA A 229 1.67 11.26 -1.42
N LYS A 230 1.40 12.54 -1.72
CA LYS A 230 1.08 13.00 -3.08
C LYS A 230 2.22 12.75 -4.07
N GLU A 231 3.45 13.06 -3.69
CA GLU A 231 4.62 12.86 -4.55
C GLU A 231 4.86 11.37 -4.81
N VAL A 232 4.82 10.54 -3.76
CA VAL A 232 4.94 9.08 -3.88
C VAL A 232 3.83 8.52 -4.77
N LYS A 233 2.58 8.95 -4.56
CA LYS A 233 1.43 8.56 -5.39
C LYS A 233 1.69 8.85 -6.87
N ASN A 234 2.10 10.08 -7.20
CA ASN A 234 2.34 10.50 -8.57
C ASN A 234 3.51 9.70 -9.22
N ILE A 235 4.56 9.39 -8.46
CA ILE A 235 5.67 8.58 -8.96
C ILE A 235 5.19 7.17 -9.33
N ILE A 236 4.47 6.50 -8.42
CA ILE A 236 3.95 5.14 -8.65
C ILE A 236 2.90 5.15 -9.76
N GLU A 237 2.03 6.17 -9.81
CA GLU A 237 1.03 6.36 -10.87
C GLU A 237 1.67 6.39 -12.25
N ASN A 238 2.77 7.12 -12.41
CA ASN A 238 3.50 7.20 -13.69
C ASN A 238 4.15 5.88 -14.09
N TRP A 239 4.51 5.01 -13.15
CA TRP A 239 5.04 3.67 -13.45
C TRP A 239 3.95 2.72 -13.96
N ILE A 240 2.69 2.93 -13.57
CA ILE A 240 1.57 2.05 -13.91
C ILE A 240 0.81 2.54 -15.14
N PHE A 241 0.43 3.82 -15.13
CA PHE A 241 -0.43 4.41 -16.14
C PHE A 241 0.43 5.23 -17.10
N ARG A 242 0.39 4.85 -18.37
CA ARG A 242 1.03 5.65 -19.42
C ARG A 242 0.39 7.04 -19.40
N PRO A 243 1.17 8.13 -19.24
CA PRO A 243 0.59 9.46 -19.15
C PRO A 243 -0.05 9.83 -20.49
N TYR A 244 -1.38 9.99 -20.52
CA TYR A 244 -2.10 10.51 -21.66
C TYR A 244 -1.62 11.96 -21.90
N LYS A 245 -1.01 12.22 -23.06
CA LYS A 245 -0.56 13.54 -23.57
C LYS A 245 0.83 14.05 -23.13
N ASN A 246 1.54 13.44 -22.18
CA ASN A 246 2.91 13.88 -21.83
C ASN A 246 3.99 13.04 -22.53
N LYS A 247 5.06 13.71 -22.96
CA LYS A 247 6.26 13.03 -23.48
C LYS A 247 6.88 12.23 -22.33
N ILE A 248 6.88 10.91 -22.47
CA ILE A 248 7.60 10.01 -21.55
C ILE A 248 9.08 10.37 -21.65
N ASN A 249 9.68 10.81 -20.54
CA ASN A 249 11.11 11.07 -20.49
C ASN A 249 11.89 9.74 -20.43
N GLU A 250 13.19 9.77 -20.77
CA GLU A 250 14.01 8.55 -20.81
C GLU A 250 14.15 7.88 -19.43
N GLU A 251 14.13 8.66 -18.35
CA GLU A 251 14.13 8.14 -16.97
C GLU A 251 12.89 7.30 -16.68
N LEU A 252 11.69 7.78 -17.01
CA LEU A 252 10.45 7.04 -16.80
C LEU A 252 10.40 5.77 -17.67
N LYS A 253 10.89 5.82 -18.91
CA LYS A 253 11.02 4.61 -19.74
C LYS A 253 11.96 3.60 -19.10
N SER A 254 13.12 4.05 -18.62
CA SER A 254 14.09 3.20 -17.92
C SER A 254 13.46 2.54 -16.69
N ASN A 255 12.77 3.33 -15.85
CA ASN A 255 12.09 2.83 -14.66
C ASN A 255 11.04 1.74 -15.02
N ILE A 256 10.22 1.97 -16.04
CA ILE A 256 9.22 0.98 -16.49
C ILE A 256 9.91 -0.29 -16.99
N MET A 257 11.00 -0.17 -17.74
CA MET A 257 11.76 -1.32 -18.24
C MET A 257 12.39 -2.14 -17.11
N GLU A 258 12.81 -1.53 -16.00
CA GLU A 258 13.28 -2.28 -14.83
C GLU A 258 12.20 -3.22 -14.28
N PHE A 259 10.94 -2.78 -14.22
CA PHE A 259 9.84 -3.63 -13.75
C PHE A 259 9.48 -4.75 -14.73
N ILE A 260 9.53 -4.49 -16.04
CA ILE A 260 9.24 -5.49 -17.09
C ILE A 260 10.31 -6.59 -17.09
N ASN A 261 11.57 -6.21 -16.90
CA ASN A 261 12.70 -7.13 -16.95
C ASN A 261 13.02 -7.79 -15.59
N ALA A 262 12.39 -7.35 -14.51
CA ALA A 262 12.66 -7.91 -13.19
C ALA A 262 12.10 -9.34 -13.08
N PRO A 263 12.91 -10.30 -12.59
CA PRO A 263 12.47 -11.68 -12.45
C PRO A 263 11.37 -11.79 -11.40
N ILE A 264 10.42 -12.70 -11.65
CA ILE A 264 9.44 -13.14 -10.66
C ILE A 264 10.05 -14.33 -9.89
N GLU A 265 11.26 -14.14 -9.36
CA GLU A 265 11.93 -15.16 -8.55
C GLU A 265 11.85 -14.79 -7.07
N TYR A 266 11.40 -15.74 -6.26
CA TYR A 266 11.26 -15.58 -4.83
C TYR A 266 12.43 -16.27 -4.11
N ASN A 267 13.28 -15.50 -3.45
CA ASN A 267 14.30 -16.05 -2.55
C ASN A 267 13.65 -16.46 -1.23
N ASN A 268 13.55 -17.77 -1.02
CA ASN A 268 13.10 -18.39 0.23
C ASN A 268 14.08 -18.17 1.41
N ASP A 269 15.22 -17.51 1.20
CA ASP A 269 16.27 -17.34 2.22
C ASP A 269 15.90 -16.36 3.34
N ILE A 270 14.73 -15.70 3.27
CA ILE A 270 14.25 -14.73 4.28
C ILE A 270 13.33 -15.39 5.34
N ILE A 271 13.26 -16.74 5.39
CA ILE A 271 12.23 -17.46 6.15
C ILE A 271 12.54 -17.65 7.66
N GLU A 272 13.77 -17.41 8.14
CA GLU A 272 14.05 -17.56 9.57
C GLU A 272 13.44 -16.43 10.41
N SER A 273 12.20 -16.65 10.84
CA SER A 273 11.49 -15.80 11.80
C SER A 273 12.01 -16.03 13.20
N HIS A 274 12.32 -14.95 13.91
CA HIS A 274 12.61 -14.99 15.34
C HIS A 274 11.33 -15.30 16.14
N GLN A 275 11.44 -15.89 17.33
CA GLN A 275 10.26 -16.27 18.14
C GLN A 275 9.60 -15.08 18.85
N GLN A 276 10.32 -13.98 19.02
CA GLN A 276 9.87 -12.78 19.74
C GLN A 276 9.46 -11.65 18.80
N VAL A 277 8.82 -12.02 17.68
CA VAL A 277 8.36 -11.07 16.68
C VAL A 277 6.89 -10.76 16.92
N TYR A 278 6.53 -9.48 17.00
CA TYR A 278 5.15 -9.02 17.22
C TYR A 278 4.67 -8.18 16.04
N TYR A 279 3.51 -8.54 15.47
CA TYR A 279 2.94 -7.92 14.26
C TYR A 279 1.65 -7.14 14.51
N THR A 280 1.35 -6.89 15.78
CA THR A 280 0.15 -6.18 16.23
C THR A 280 0.59 -5.03 17.13
N SER A 281 -0.05 -3.88 16.97
CA SER A 281 0.26 -2.66 17.70
C SER A 281 0.08 -2.84 19.20
N ARG A 282 1.06 -2.36 19.97
CA ARG A 282 1.08 -2.50 21.43
C ARG A 282 1.91 -1.40 22.07
N SER A 283 1.66 -1.17 23.36
CA SER A 283 2.59 -0.43 24.20
C SER A 283 3.83 -1.29 24.48
N HIS A 284 5.00 -0.67 24.44
CA HIS A 284 6.26 -1.30 24.80
C HIS A 284 6.62 -1.00 26.25
N ASP A 285 7.48 -1.84 26.84
CA ASP A 285 7.92 -1.76 28.24
C ASP A 285 9.03 -0.72 28.49
N PHE A 286 9.50 -0.08 27.43
CA PHE A 286 10.44 1.03 27.44
C PHE A 286 9.84 2.30 26.83
N THR A 287 10.49 3.42 27.11
CA THR A 287 10.08 4.76 26.69
C THR A 287 11.08 5.40 25.74
N SER A 288 10.69 6.52 25.14
CA SER A 288 11.61 7.34 24.37
C SER A 288 12.78 7.89 25.22
N ASP A 289 12.57 8.08 26.52
CA ASP A 289 13.62 8.57 27.43
C ASP A 289 14.73 7.51 27.59
N ASP A 290 14.35 6.24 27.77
CA ASP A 290 15.30 5.11 27.89
C ASP A 290 16.15 4.94 26.61
N LEU A 291 15.52 5.08 25.44
CA LEU A 291 16.21 5.05 24.14
C LEU A 291 17.20 6.22 24.01
N ASN A 292 16.74 7.44 24.29
CA ASN A 292 17.56 8.64 24.16
C ASN A 292 18.75 8.64 25.15
N GLU A 293 18.57 8.09 26.35
CA GLU A 293 19.66 7.90 27.31
C GLU A 293 20.72 6.93 26.77
N SER A 294 20.29 5.78 26.24
CA SER A 294 21.20 4.78 25.67
C SER A 294 21.98 5.32 24.47
N LEU A 295 21.30 6.03 23.56
CA LEU A 295 21.94 6.71 22.43
C LEU A 295 23.01 7.69 22.93
N ARG A 296 22.68 8.57 23.89
CA ARG A 296 23.64 9.55 24.46
C ARG A 296 24.84 8.88 25.11
N SER A 297 24.64 7.81 25.88
CA SER A 297 25.74 7.11 26.56
C SER A 297 26.76 6.53 25.56
N LYS A 298 26.30 6.08 24.40
CA LYS A 298 27.16 5.52 23.35
C LYS A 298 28.00 6.59 22.67
N TYR A 299 27.43 7.78 22.45
CA TYR A 299 28.17 8.93 21.93
C TYR A 299 29.14 9.51 22.95
N MET A 300 28.76 9.60 24.22
CA MET A 300 29.67 10.11 25.27
C MET A 300 30.87 9.18 25.51
N GLY A 301 30.70 7.85 25.33
CA GLY A 301 31.81 6.90 25.34
C GLY A 301 32.73 6.96 24.10
N GLN A 302 32.34 7.69 23.04
CA GLN A 302 33.16 7.95 21.85
C GLN A 302 33.87 9.31 21.90
N VAL A 303 33.44 10.24 22.77
CA VAL A 303 33.94 11.63 22.84
C VAL A 303 35.30 11.76 23.57
N ASP A 304 35.82 10.68 24.14
CA ASP A 304 37.24 10.66 24.57
C ASP A 304 38.22 10.62 23.39
N ASP A 305 37.75 10.45 22.15
CA ASP A 305 38.53 10.61 20.91
C ASP A 305 37.88 11.64 19.95
N MET A 306 38.46 12.85 19.96
CA MET A 306 38.36 13.96 19.00
C MET A 306 37.16 14.95 19.00
N GLU A 307 37.57 16.23 19.08
CA GLU A 307 36.81 17.46 18.83
C GLU A 307 36.03 17.43 17.49
N SER A 308 34.71 17.29 17.55
CA SER A 308 33.80 17.88 16.56
C SER A 308 32.36 17.96 17.09
N LEU A 309 32.16 18.88 18.04
CA LEU A 309 30.82 19.29 18.48
C LEU A 309 30.28 20.38 17.54
N VAL A 310 29.59 19.99 16.46
CA VAL A 310 28.50 20.83 15.91
C VAL A 310 27.44 19.92 15.28
N VAL A 311 26.17 20.21 15.62
CA VAL A 311 24.92 19.69 15.04
C VAL A 311 24.35 18.40 15.65
N ILE A 312 23.82 18.47 16.89
CA ILE A 312 22.57 17.78 17.24
C ILE A 312 21.81 18.62 18.29
N PHE A 313 20.94 19.52 17.84
CA PHE A 313 19.73 19.98 18.54
C PHE A 313 18.60 20.08 17.52
#